data_AF-A0AAQ4FEH2-F1
#
_entry.id   AF-A0AAQ4FEH2-F1
#
_cell.length_a   1.000
_cell.length_b   1.000
_cell.length_c   1.000
_cell.angle_alpha   90.00
_cell.angle_beta   90.00
_cell.angle_gamma   90.00
#
_symmetry.space_group_name_H-M   'P 1'
#
loop_
_entity.id
_entity.type
_entity.pdbx_description
1 polymer ?
#
loop_
_entity_poly.entity_id
_entity_poly.type
_entity_poly.pdbx_seq_one_letter_code
_entity_poly.pdbx_strand_id
1 'polypeptide(L)'
;MEIAYRLGISDFAASNGWIDRFRKRHGIAYKTLLHGIVLVMQYGYTPKGSSMVMYRSRKHHHYQFSVATDWPGGVYATPTVSGSRAGSVAACTWASLLYYGREGYVEATRKIISTTRKIITELRTVPGIRVLGSPDVSVVAVGSDEFDIFQLLDKLSHRGWNLNPLQYPSGFHLCVTLLHVAENVADQFVSDVRECTAEIMQAPRLPSSGKAAIYGMAQSIPDRSVIEELACAYIDACYSTRYLPSS
;
A
#
# COMPACT_ATOMS: atom_id res chain seq x y z
N MET A 1 6.41 6.36 14.66
CA MET A 1 7.46 7.39 14.71
C MET A 1 8.59 7.00 15.66
N GLU A 2 8.33 6.65 16.93
CA GLU A 2 9.44 6.29 17.85
C GLU A 2 10.20 5.01 17.47
N ILE A 3 9.51 3.98 16.95
CA ILE A 3 10.17 2.75 16.48
C ILE A 3 11.02 3.01 15.23
N ALA A 4 10.50 3.77 14.26
CA ALA A 4 11.26 4.19 13.07
C ALA A 4 12.49 5.03 13.45
N TYR A 5 12.34 5.99 14.37
CA TYR A 5 13.44 6.81 14.89
C TYR A 5 14.52 5.98 15.59
N ARG A 6 14.13 5.00 16.43
CA ARG A 6 15.07 4.07 17.08
C ARG A 6 15.75 3.10 16.11
N LEU A 7 15.15 2.87 14.94
CA LEU A 7 15.72 2.08 13.84
C LEU A 7 16.52 2.95 12.85
N GLY A 8 16.67 4.26 13.10
CA GLY A 8 17.39 5.18 12.21
C GLY A 8 16.63 5.59 10.94
N ILE A 9 15.33 5.27 10.85
CA ILE A 9 14.48 5.55 9.69
C ILE A 9 13.81 6.91 9.91
N SER A 10 14.33 7.95 9.24
CA SER A 10 13.89 9.35 9.39
C SER A 10 12.79 9.79 8.42
N ASP A 11 12.44 8.97 7.43
CA ASP A 11 11.62 9.32 6.26
C ASP A 11 10.34 8.48 6.09
N PHE A 12 9.93 7.75 7.13
CA PHE A 12 8.73 6.92 7.08
C PHE A 12 7.45 7.78 6.98
N ALA A 13 7.03 8.07 5.75
CA ALA A 13 5.75 8.68 5.42
C ALA A 13 4.87 7.63 4.71
N ALA A 14 3.72 7.31 5.31
CA ALA A 14 2.72 6.47 4.65
C ALA A 14 2.24 7.18 3.36
N SER A 15 2.57 6.59 2.21
CA SER A 15 2.15 6.93 0.85
C SER A 15 1.84 8.42 0.59
N ASN A 16 2.90 9.19 0.30
CA ASN A 16 2.81 10.61 -0.11
C ASN A 16 1.87 10.90 -1.31
N GLY A 17 1.41 9.88 -2.05
CA GLY A 17 0.63 10.02 -3.28
C GLY A 17 -0.76 10.65 -3.14
N TRP A 18 -1.41 10.61 -1.96
CA TRP A 18 -2.67 11.34 -1.75
C TRP A 18 -2.42 12.82 -1.42
N ILE A 19 -1.43 13.08 -0.58
CA ILE A 19 -1.02 14.44 -0.17
C ILE A 19 -0.57 15.24 -1.40
N ASP A 20 0.18 14.62 -2.33
CA ASP A 20 0.62 15.27 -3.55
C ASP A 20 -0.51 15.63 -4.53
N ARG A 21 -1.58 14.82 -4.58
CA ARG A 21 -2.77 15.14 -5.38
C ARG A 21 -3.59 16.27 -4.75
N PHE A 22 -3.74 16.28 -3.43
CA PHE A 22 -4.37 17.37 -2.70
C PHE A 22 -3.59 18.69 -2.86
N ARG A 23 -2.25 18.64 -2.81
CA ARG A 23 -1.35 19.78 -3.08
C ARG A 23 -1.64 20.44 -4.42
N LYS A 24 -1.67 19.65 -5.50
CA LYS A 24 -1.90 20.16 -6.87
C LYS A 24 -3.30 20.77 -7.02
N ARG A 25 -4.33 20.16 -6.43
CA ARG A 25 -5.72 20.62 -6.54
C ARG A 25 -5.97 21.97 -5.85
N HIS A 26 -5.28 22.24 -4.74
CA HIS A 26 -5.58 23.41 -3.90
C HIS A 26 -4.47 24.47 -3.87
N GLY A 27 -3.41 24.33 -4.67
CA GLY A 27 -2.33 25.33 -4.76
C GLY A 27 -1.56 25.55 -3.45
N ILE A 28 -1.51 24.54 -2.57
CA ILE A 28 -0.97 24.68 -1.21
C ILE A 28 0.54 24.35 -1.24
N ALA A 29 1.39 25.35 -0.97
CA ALA A 29 2.81 25.15 -0.78
C ALA A 29 3.10 24.78 0.69
N TYR A 30 3.46 23.53 0.98
CA TYR A 30 4.00 23.15 2.28
C TYR A 30 5.53 23.28 2.27
N LYS A 31 6.09 24.09 3.19
CA LYS A 31 7.44 23.82 3.70
C LYS A 31 7.37 22.52 4.50
N THR A 32 8.29 21.59 4.26
CA THR A 32 8.40 20.30 4.98
C THR A 32 8.56 20.55 6.47
N LEU A 33 7.43 20.69 7.16
CA LEU A 33 7.31 20.61 8.60
C LEU A 33 6.99 19.14 8.88
N LEU A 34 7.68 18.53 9.84
CA LEU A 34 7.36 17.22 10.41
C LEU A 34 5.88 17.18 10.85
N HIS A 35 4.99 16.89 9.91
CA HIS A 35 3.56 16.68 10.07
C HIS A 35 3.31 15.25 9.62
N GLY A 36 2.93 14.39 10.56
CA GLY A 36 2.76 12.95 10.29
C GLY A 36 1.29 12.60 10.10
N ILE A 37 0.96 12.03 8.94
CA ILE A 37 -0.23 11.18 8.80
C ILE A 37 0.16 9.77 9.21
N VAL A 38 -0.57 9.18 10.15
CA VAL A 38 -0.36 7.82 10.63
C VAL A 38 -1.59 6.98 10.31
N LEU A 39 -1.42 6.01 9.42
CA LEU A 39 -2.46 5.03 9.09
C LEU A 39 -2.51 3.94 10.17
N VAL A 40 -3.34 4.15 11.19
CA VAL A 40 -3.47 3.20 12.32
C VAL A 40 -4.11 1.88 11.86
N MET A 41 -5.02 1.92 10.87
CA MET A 41 -5.63 0.71 10.27
C MET A 41 -4.69 -0.18 9.45
N GLN A 42 -3.43 0.20 9.32
CA GLN A 42 -2.40 -0.63 8.68
C GLN A 42 -1.65 -1.41 9.77
N TYR A 43 -0.49 -0.93 10.20
CA TYR A 43 0.35 -1.60 11.20
C TYR A 43 -0.07 -1.34 12.66
N GLY A 44 -1.12 -0.55 12.89
CA GLY A 44 -1.77 -0.47 14.19
C GLY A 44 -2.78 -1.60 14.43
N TYR A 45 -3.05 -2.43 13.41
CA TYR A 45 -3.95 -3.59 13.49
C TYR A 45 -5.37 -3.23 13.98
N THR A 46 -5.81 -2.02 13.65
CA THR A 46 -7.16 -1.52 13.93
C THR A 46 -8.08 -1.83 12.76
N PRO A 47 -9.41 -1.82 12.96
CA PRO A 47 -10.35 -1.99 11.85
C PRO A 47 -10.15 -0.95 10.75
N LYS A 48 -10.53 -1.31 9.52
CA LYS A 48 -10.52 -0.38 8.38
C LYS A 48 -11.39 0.84 8.67
N GLY A 49 -10.94 2.01 8.22
CA GLY A 49 -11.66 3.27 8.41
C GLY A 49 -11.10 4.18 9.52
N SER A 50 -9.93 3.89 10.07
CA SER A 50 -9.26 4.77 11.04
C SER A 50 -7.84 5.19 10.63
N SER A 51 -7.54 6.46 10.86
CA SER A 51 -6.26 7.12 10.62
C SER A 51 -6.13 8.33 11.54
N MET A 52 -4.92 8.87 11.68
CA MET A 52 -4.63 10.05 12.48
C MET A 52 -3.83 11.08 11.68
N VAL A 53 -4.22 12.34 11.79
CA VAL A 53 -3.43 13.50 11.34
C VAL A 53 -3.02 14.27 12.58
N MET A 54 -1.71 14.49 12.75
CA MET A 54 -1.18 15.22 13.91
C MET A 54 -0.60 16.57 13.50
N TYR A 55 -0.98 17.59 14.24
CA TYR A 55 -0.53 18.97 14.06
C TYR A 55 0.46 19.35 15.15
N ARG A 56 1.52 20.08 14.78
CA ARG A 56 2.50 20.60 15.74
C ARG A 56 1.88 21.60 16.72
N SER A 57 0.86 22.36 16.28
CA SER A 57 0.19 23.34 17.13
C SER A 57 -1.29 23.45 16.82
N ARG A 58 -2.05 23.92 17.81
CA ARG A 58 -3.50 24.15 17.68
C ARG A 58 -3.86 25.12 16.56
N LYS A 59 -3.01 26.14 16.32
CA LYS A 59 -3.17 27.09 15.23
C LYS A 59 -3.32 26.39 13.87
N HIS A 60 -2.52 25.35 13.61
CA HIS A 60 -2.61 24.59 12.37
C HIS A 60 -3.87 23.70 12.33
N HIS A 61 -4.20 23.07 13.46
CA HIS A 61 -5.39 22.21 13.57
C HIS A 61 -6.68 22.99 13.30
N HIS A 62 -6.78 24.25 13.73
CA HIS A 62 -7.96 25.08 13.52
C HIS A 62 -8.25 25.35 12.04
N TYR A 63 -7.25 25.35 11.16
CA TYR A 63 -7.47 25.49 9.71
C TYR A 63 -8.11 24.24 9.07
N GLN A 64 -8.12 23.09 9.74
CA GLN A 64 -8.82 21.89 9.27
C GLN A 64 -10.33 21.95 9.56
N PHE A 65 -10.75 22.72 10.57
CA PHE A 65 -12.13 22.74 11.01
C PHE A 65 -13.03 23.36 9.96
N SER A 66 -14.22 22.78 9.78
CA SER A 66 -15.31 23.42 9.06
C SER A 66 -16.33 23.92 10.08
N VAL A 67 -16.60 25.22 10.07
CA VAL A 67 -17.51 25.88 11.00
C VAL A 67 -18.50 26.73 10.21
N ALA A 68 -19.79 26.52 10.44
CA ALA A 68 -20.88 27.31 9.89
C ALA A 68 -21.69 27.89 11.06
N THR A 69 -21.64 29.21 11.23
CA THR A 69 -22.33 29.92 12.32
C THR A 69 -23.74 30.37 11.95
N ASP A 70 -23.99 30.61 10.66
CA ASP A 70 -25.21 31.27 10.17
C ASP A 70 -26.22 30.26 9.57
N TRP A 71 -25.99 28.96 9.78
CA TRP A 71 -26.90 27.93 9.32
C TRP A 71 -28.19 27.94 10.18
N PRO A 72 -29.40 27.95 9.59
CA PRO A 72 -30.65 27.98 10.36
C PRO A 72 -30.85 26.80 11.32
N GLY A 73 -30.15 25.69 11.11
CA GLY A 73 -30.13 24.53 12.01
C GLY A 73 -29.28 24.70 13.27
N GLY A 74 -28.68 25.88 13.47
CA GLY A 74 -27.80 26.21 14.58
C GLY A 74 -26.32 26.19 14.20
N VAL A 75 -25.46 26.53 15.15
CA VAL A 75 -24.00 26.50 14.95
C VAL A 75 -23.54 25.07 14.66
N TYR A 76 -22.94 24.86 13.49
CA TYR A 76 -22.38 23.58 13.08
C TYR A 76 -20.86 23.68 13.03
N ALA A 77 -20.18 22.71 13.65
CA ALA A 77 -18.73 22.60 13.59
C ALA A 77 -18.31 21.13 13.46
N THR A 78 -17.41 20.84 12.53
CA THR A 78 -16.82 19.50 12.37
C THR A 78 -15.30 19.58 12.28
N PRO A 79 -14.56 18.70 12.99
CA PRO A 79 -13.11 18.69 12.94
C PRO A 79 -12.56 17.96 11.71
N THR A 80 -13.36 17.19 10.97
CA THR A 80 -12.94 16.42 9.78
C THR A 80 -13.96 16.55 8.64
N VAL A 81 -13.72 15.90 7.50
CA VAL A 81 -14.60 15.97 6.32
C VAL A 81 -16.03 15.50 6.61
N SER A 82 -16.19 14.47 7.45
CA SER A 82 -17.50 13.88 7.74
C SER A 82 -18.17 14.55 8.95
N GLY A 83 -19.50 14.68 8.90
CA GLY A 83 -20.33 15.00 10.07
C GLY A 83 -20.56 13.77 10.95
N SER A 84 -21.54 12.94 10.56
CA SER A 84 -21.79 11.64 11.18
C SER A 84 -20.60 10.69 10.97
N ARG A 85 -20.22 9.96 12.02
CA ARG A 85 -19.02 9.10 12.04
C ARG A 85 -19.35 7.76 12.67
N ALA A 86 -18.69 6.69 12.19
CA ALA A 86 -18.81 5.35 12.76
C ALA A 86 -18.07 5.26 14.11
N GLY A 87 -18.78 5.49 15.21
CA GLY A 87 -18.21 5.46 16.57
C GLY A 87 -17.60 4.11 16.95
N SER A 88 -18.13 3.01 16.40
CA SER A 88 -17.59 1.65 16.60
C SER A 88 -16.14 1.52 16.11
N VAL A 89 -15.80 2.13 14.98
CA VAL A 89 -14.43 2.10 14.43
C VAL A 89 -13.45 2.80 15.37
N ALA A 90 -13.86 3.92 15.98
CA ALA A 90 -13.04 4.63 16.96
C ALA A 90 -12.85 3.79 18.24
N ALA A 91 -13.93 3.19 18.77
CA ALA A 91 -13.87 2.34 19.94
C ALA A 91 -12.96 1.11 19.73
N CYS A 92 -13.10 0.42 18.59
CA CYS A 92 -12.25 -0.72 18.26
C CYS A 92 -10.80 -0.32 18.00
N THR A 93 -10.55 0.86 17.40
CA THR A 93 -9.18 1.40 17.24
C THR A 93 -8.53 1.60 18.61
N TRP A 94 -9.25 2.19 19.57
CA TRP A 94 -8.77 2.35 20.94
C TRP A 94 -8.51 1.00 21.63
N ALA A 95 -9.43 0.04 21.50
CA ALA A 95 -9.28 -1.30 22.05
C ALA A 95 -8.05 -2.03 21.48
N SER A 96 -7.82 -1.98 20.18
CA SER A 96 -6.62 -2.55 19.53
C SER A 96 -5.33 -1.92 20.06
N LEU A 97 -5.27 -0.58 20.17
CA LEU A 97 -4.09 0.12 20.67
C LEU A 97 -3.74 -0.30 22.10
N LEU A 98 -4.75 -0.45 22.97
CA LEU A 98 -4.55 -0.92 24.34
C LEU A 98 -4.18 -2.40 24.40
N TYR A 99 -4.81 -3.24 23.59
CA TYR A 99 -4.58 -4.68 23.56
C TYR A 99 -3.14 -5.01 23.16
N TYR A 100 -2.64 -4.42 22.07
CA TYR A 100 -1.25 -4.63 21.65
C TYR A 100 -0.27 -3.95 22.61
N GLY A 101 -0.58 -2.71 23.02
CA GLY A 101 0.31 -1.90 23.82
C GLY A 101 1.68 -1.69 23.15
N ARG A 102 2.61 -1.06 23.88
CA ARG A 102 3.94 -0.79 23.34
C ARG A 102 4.70 -2.07 22.97
N GLU A 103 4.67 -3.06 23.86
CA GLU A 103 5.45 -4.29 23.71
C GLU A 103 4.95 -5.15 22.55
N GLY A 104 3.63 -5.30 22.40
CA GLY A 104 3.05 -6.02 21.27
C GLY A 104 3.39 -5.38 19.93
N TYR A 105 3.36 -4.04 19.82
CA TYR A 105 3.78 -3.38 18.59
C TYR A 105 5.28 -3.50 18.30
N VAL A 106 6.13 -3.45 19.33
CA VAL A 106 7.58 -3.67 19.17
C VAL A 106 7.86 -5.08 18.69
N GLU A 107 7.21 -6.08 19.28
CA GLU A 107 7.38 -7.48 18.89
C GLU A 107 6.84 -7.76 17.48
N ALA A 108 5.65 -7.24 17.17
CA ALA A 108 5.07 -7.36 15.84
C ALA A 108 5.96 -6.71 14.77
N THR A 109 6.52 -5.53 15.06
CA THR A 109 7.46 -4.86 14.16
C THR A 109 8.73 -5.70 13.99
N ARG A 110 9.33 -6.20 15.09
CA ARG A 110 10.52 -7.04 15.04
C ARG A 110 10.32 -8.23 14.10
N LYS A 111 9.21 -8.95 14.26
CA LYS A 111 8.81 -10.09 13.43
C LYS A 111 8.67 -9.72 11.95
N ILE A 112 7.96 -8.63 11.65
CA ILE A 112 7.78 -8.17 10.27
C ILE A 112 9.12 -7.83 9.63
N ILE A 113 9.98 -7.07 10.34
CA ILE A 113 11.29 -6.66 9.83
C ILE A 113 12.22 -7.86 9.65
N SER A 114 12.24 -8.82 10.58
CA SER A 114 13.07 -10.03 10.43
C SER A 114 12.63 -10.87 9.23
N THR A 115 11.32 -11.07 9.06
CA THR A 115 10.77 -11.79 7.90
C THR A 115 11.06 -11.05 6.60
N THR A 116 10.93 -9.73 6.59
CA THR A 116 11.22 -8.92 5.40
C THR A 116 12.69 -9.02 5.01
N ARG A 117 13.61 -8.91 5.98
CA ARG A 117 15.05 -9.08 5.74
C ARG A 117 15.39 -10.47 5.21
N LYS A 118 14.78 -11.52 5.76
CA LYS A 118 14.93 -12.89 5.25
C LYS A 118 14.52 -12.97 3.77
N ILE A 119 13.33 -12.47 3.43
CA ILE A 119 12.83 -12.45 2.04
C ILE A 119 13.80 -11.66 1.14
N ILE A 120 14.26 -10.48 1.54
CA ILE A 120 15.20 -9.67 0.76
C ILE A 120 16.50 -10.43 0.50
N THR A 121 17.09 -11.04 1.53
CA THR A 121 18.34 -11.80 1.42
C THR A 121 18.18 -12.94 0.42
N GLU A 122 17.12 -13.72 0.54
CA GLU A 122 16.88 -14.87 -0.34
C GLU A 122 16.54 -14.47 -1.77
N LEU A 123 15.75 -13.41 -1.97
CA LEU A 123 15.39 -12.92 -3.30
C LEU A 123 16.60 -12.35 -4.06
N ARG A 124 17.57 -11.76 -3.35
CA ARG A 124 18.81 -11.28 -3.96
C ARG A 124 19.69 -12.40 -4.52
N THR A 125 19.48 -13.64 -4.10
CA THR A 125 20.23 -14.80 -4.63
C THR A 125 19.55 -15.44 -5.84
N VAL A 126 18.35 -14.99 -6.24
CA VAL A 126 17.59 -15.59 -7.34
C VAL A 126 18.06 -14.98 -8.67
N PRO A 127 18.62 -15.79 -9.61
CA PRO A 127 19.04 -15.28 -10.90
C PRO A 127 17.85 -14.74 -11.71
N GLY A 128 18.05 -13.66 -12.46
CA GLY A 128 17.03 -13.10 -13.34
C GLY A 128 16.10 -12.07 -12.69
N ILE A 129 16.16 -11.86 -11.38
CA ILE A 129 15.43 -10.79 -10.69
C ILE A 129 16.36 -9.91 -9.86
N ARG A 130 15.88 -8.71 -9.52
CA ARG A 130 16.53 -7.82 -8.56
C ARG A 130 15.53 -7.23 -7.59
N VAL A 131 15.96 -7.04 -6.35
CA VAL A 131 15.23 -6.21 -5.38
C VAL A 131 15.46 -4.74 -5.76
N LEU A 132 14.38 -3.97 -5.86
CA LEU A 132 14.44 -2.56 -6.20
C LEU A 132 14.79 -1.73 -4.96
N GLY A 133 15.96 -1.07 -5.00
CA GLY A 133 16.47 -0.26 -3.89
C GLY A 133 16.98 -1.07 -2.70
N SER A 134 16.94 -0.45 -1.51
CA SER A 134 17.33 -1.08 -0.24
C SER A 134 16.19 -0.94 0.78
N PRO A 135 15.16 -1.82 0.72
CA PRO A 135 14.03 -1.72 1.63
C PRO A 135 14.41 -2.06 3.07
N ASP A 136 14.27 -1.07 3.98
CA ASP A 136 14.60 -1.23 5.40
C ASP A 136 13.42 -1.73 6.25
N VAL A 137 12.20 -1.63 5.72
CA VAL A 137 10.95 -1.86 6.44
C VAL A 137 10.22 -3.11 5.94
N SER A 138 8.92 -3.00 5.65
CA SER A 138 8.02 -4.10 5.39
C SER A 138 7.66 -4.30 3.92
N VAL A 139 8.10 -3.41 3.02
CA VAL A 139 7.73 -3.47 1.60
C VAL A 139 8.95 -3.86 0.78
N VAL A 140 8.83 -4.95 0.02
CA VAL A 140 9.88 -5.45 -0.87
C VAL A 140 9.37 -5.37 -2.29
N ALA A 141 10.05 -4.58 -3.12
CA ALA A 141 9.76 -4.47 -4.55
C ALA A 141 10.77 -5.28 -5.36
N VAL A 142 10.29 -5.97 -6.40
CA VAL A 142 11.07 -6.85 -7.28
C VAL A 142 10.88 -6.42 -8.73
N GLY A 143 11.98 -6.39 -9.47
CA GLY A 143 12.04 -6.13 -10.91
C GLY A 143 12.94 -7.13 -11.63
N SER A 144 13.00 -7.06 -12.96
CA SER A 144 13.90 -7.85 -13.80
C SER A 144 14.38 -7.02 -14.99
N ASP A 145 15.62 -7.25 -15.43
CA ASP A 145 16.16 -6.76 -16.72
C ASP A 145 16.25 -7.89 -17.76
N GLU A 146 16.03 -9.15 -17.36
CA GLU A 146 16.22 -10.34 -18.19
C GLU A 146 14.93 -10.80 -18.88
N PHE A 147 13.78 -10.53 -18.25
CA PHE A 147 12.45 -10.87 -18.76
C PHE A 147 11.40 -9.85 -18.30
N ASP A 148 10.20 -9.91 -18.90
CA ASP A 148 9.08 -9.09 -18.45
C ASP A 148 8.58 -9.56 -17.08
N ILE A 149 8.83 -8.76 -16.04
CA ILE A 149 8.49 -9.06 -14.64
C ILE A 149 7.01 -9.38 -14.42
N PHE A 150 6.11 -8.92 -15.31
CA PHE A 150 4.70 -9.25 -15.22
C PHE A 150 4.40 -10.74 -15.52
N GLN A 151 5.29 -11.45 -16.22
CA GLN A 151 5.21 -12.91 -16.35
C GLN A 151 5.36 -13.61 -15.00
N LEU A 152 6.31 -13.14 -14.17
CA LEU A 152 6.51 -13.67 -12.82
C LEU A 152 5.32 -13.35 -11.92
N LEU A 153 4.78 -12.13 -12.01
CA LEU A 153 3.56 -11.76 -11.30
C LEU A 153 2.38 -12.69 -11.64
N ASP A 154 2.18 -12.99 -12.93
CA ASP A 154 1.08 -13.86 -13.39
C ASP A 154 1.25 -15.31 -12.89
N LYS A 155 2.45 -15.88 -13.02
CA LYS A 155 2.76 -17.22 -12.50
C LYS A 155 2.55 -17.31 -10.99
N LEU A 156 2.99 -16.31 -10.23
CA LEU A 156 2.76 -16.25 -8.79
C LEU A 156 1.27 -16.12 -8.46
N SER A 157 0.49 -15.38 -9.26
CA SER A 157 -0.96 -15.32 -9.12
C SER A 157 -1.64 -16.67 -9.32
N HIS A 158 -1.14 -17.49 -10.25
CA HIS A 158 -1.63 -18.87 -10.43
C HIS A 158 -1.29 -19.79 -9.25
N ARG A 159 -0.24 -19.47 -8.48
CA ARG A 159 0.09 -20.12 -7.21
C ARG A 159 -0.66 -19.51 -6.00
N GLY A 160 -1.58 -18.58 -6.25
CA GLY A 160 -2.44 -17.98 -5.22
C GLY A 160 -1.90 -16.69 -4.59
N TRP A 161 -0.76 -16.16 -5.05
CA TRP A 161 -0.21 -14.91 -4.54
C TRP A 161 -0.91 -13.70 -5.13
N ASN A 162 -1.41 -12.82 -4.26
CA ASN A 162 -1.98 -11.54 -4.69
C ASN A 162 -0.99 -10.40 -4.39
N LEU A 163 -0.15 -10.09 -5.37
CA LEU A 163 0.92 -9.09 -5.27
C LEU A 163 0.51 -7.79 -5.98
N ASN A 164 1.13 -6.69 -5.59
CA ASN A 164 0.77 -5.40 -6.18
C ASN A 164 1.70 -5.11 -7.37
N PRO A 165 1.17 -5.01 -8.61
CA PRO A 165 1.96 -4.57 -9.75
C PRO A 165 2.43 -3.12 -9.57
N LEU A 166 3.64 -2.85 -10.03
CA LEU A 166 4.29 -1.55 -10.04
C LEU A 166 4.54 -1.08 -11.47
N GLN A 167 4.62 0.24 -11.63
CA GLN A 167 4.94 0.91 -12.88
C GLN A 167 5.95 2.03 -12.61
N TYR A 168 6.84 2.27 -13.58
CA TYR A 168 7.88 3.30 -13.53
C TYR A 168 8.85 3.18 -12.34
N PRO A 169 9.64 2.10 -12.23
CA PRO A 169 9.85 1.02 -13.20
C PRO A 169 8.86 -0.15 -13.07
N SER A 170 8.77 -1.00 -14.10
CA SER A 170 8.00 -2.25 -14.04
C SER A 170 8.49 -3.14 -12.90
N GLY A 171 7.55 -3.68 -12.14
CA GLY A 171 7.84 -4.57 -11.04
C GLY A 171 6.57 -5.05 -10.35
N PHE A 172 6.75 -5.69 -9.20
CA PHE A 172 5.69 -5.87 -8.22
C PHE A 172 6.26 -5.67 -6.82
N HIS A 173 5.41 -5.40 -5.83
CA HIS A 173 5.82 -5.48 -4.43
C HIS A 173 5.01 -6.48 -3.62
N LEU A 174 5.66 -6.97 -2.58
CA LEU A 174 5.06 -7.63 -1.43
C LEU A 174 5.11 -6.68 -0.24
N CYS A 175 3.97 -6.47 0.41
CA CYS A 175 3.87 -5.76 1.68
C CYS A 175 3.76 -6.78 2.81
N VAL A 176 4.87 -7.00 3.53
CA VAL A 176 4.96 -7.95 4.62
C VAL A 176 4.15 -7.44 5.81
N THR A 177 3.33 -8.34 6.35
CA THR A 177 2.45 -8.14 7.49
C THR A 177 2.61 -9.31 8.45
N LEU A 178 1.96 -9.27 9.61
CA LEU A 178 1.96 -10.40 10.54
C LEU A 178 1.44 -11.72 9.94
N LEU A 179 0.61 -11.66 8.89
CA LEU A 179 0.14 -12.87 8.20
C LEU A 179 1.27 -13.59 7.46
N HIS A 180 2.29 -12.85 7.00
CA HIS A 180 3.45 -13.42 6.32
C HIS A 180 4.52 -13.92 7.29
N VAL A 181 4.39 -13.57 8.58
CA VAL A 181 5.24 -14.10 9.67
C VAL A 181 4.80 -15.51 10.07
N ALA A 182 3.59 -15.94 9.67
CA ALA A 182 3.13 -17.29 9.92
C ALA A 182 4.10 -18.33 9.32
N GLU A 183 4.10 -19.51 9.93
CA GLU A 183 5.04 -20.58 9.60
C GLU A 183 4.99 -20.90 8.11
N ASN A 184 6.17 -21.07 7.52
CA ASN A 184 6.40 -21.43 6.11
C ASN A 184 5.91 -20.43 5.05
N VAL A 185 5.19 -19.35 5.38
CA VAL A 185 4.66 -18.42 4.35
C VAL A 185 5.79 -17.69 3.61
N ALA A 186 6.77 -17.17 4.34
CA ALA A 186 7.91 -16.48 3.73
C ALA A 186 8.81 -17.42 2.92
N ASP A 187 9.00 -18.65 3.41
CA ASP A 187 9.80 -19.67 2.71
C ASP A 187 9.10 -20.16 1.45
N GLN A 188 7.78 -20.40 1.52
CA GLN A 188 6.96 -20.75 0.37
C GLN A 188 7.01 -19.64 -0.69
N PHE A 189 6.87 -18.38 -0.29
CA PHE A 189 6.97 -17.24 -1.20
C PHE A 189 8.30 -17.24 -1.96
N VAL A 190 9.41 -17.41 -1.25
CA VAL A 190 10.75 -17.45 -1.86
C VAL A 190 10.93 -18.67 -2.78
N SER A 191 10.42 -19.84 -2.37
CA SER A 191 10.47 -21.06 -3.20
C SER A 191 9.69 -20.86 -4.51
N ASP A 192 8.47 -20.34 -4.41
CA ASP A 192 7.63 -20.09 -5.57
C ASP A 192 8.26 -19.08 -6.52
N VAL A 193 8.87 -18.01 -5.99
CA VAL A 193 9.62 -17.04 -6.81
C VAL A 193 10.80 -17.71 -7.51
N ARG A 194 11.57 -18.56 -6.82
CA ARG A 194 12.70 -19.29 -7.41
C ARG A 194 12.28 -20.19 -8.55
N GLU A 195 11.26 -21.02 -8.32
CA GLU A 195 10.75 -21.96 -9.31
C GLU A 195 10.16 -21.24 -10.52
N CYS A 196 9.28 -20.26 -10.31
CA CYS A 196 8.69 -19.50 -11.41
C CYS A 196 9.74 -18.72 -12.20
N THR A 197 10.76 -18.17 -11.53
CA THR A 197 11.85 -17.48 -12.23
C THR A 197 12.68 -18.45 -13.06
N ALA A 198 13.04 -19.63 -12.50
CA ALA A 198 13.77 -20.65 -13.23
C ALA A 198 13.01 -21.15 -14.46
N GLU A 199 11.69 -21.32 -14.38
CA GLU A 199 10.83 -21.65 -15.52
C GLU A 199 10.85 -20.55 -16.60
N ILE A 200 10.70 -19.27 -16.21
CA ILE A 200 10.69 -18.15 -17.17
C ILE A 200 12.04 -18.03 -17.88
N MET A 201 13.15 -18.25 -17.17
CA MET A 201 14.49 -18.17 -17.74
C MET A 201 14.76 -19.23 -18.82
N GLN A 202 13.94 -20.30 -18.93
CA GLN A 202 14.02 -21.24 -20.05
C GLN A 202 13.50 -20.64 -21.37
N ALA A 203 12.59 -19.66 -21.29
CA ALA A 203 11.99 -18.98 -22.46
C ALA A 203 11.65 -17.50 -22.16
N PRO A 204 12.66 -16.64 -21.92
CA PRO A 204 12.46 -15.30 -21.34
C PRO A 204 11.73 -14.31 -22.26
N ARG A 205 11.66 -14.59 -23.57
CA ARG A 205 11.05 -13.71 -24.58
C ARG A 205 9.55 -13.97 -24.81
N LEU A 206 8.93 -14.88 -24.06
CA LEU A 206 7.49 -15.07 -24.15
C LEU A 206 6.75 -13.82 -23.64
N PRO A 207 5.69 -13.37 -24.32
CA PRO A 207 4.91 -12.23 -23.84
C PRO A 207 4.13 -12.59 -22.57
N SER A 208 3.96 -11.64 -21.66
CA SER A 208 3.02 -11.78 -20.54
C SER A 208 1.59 -11.96 -21.05
N SER A 209 0.80 -12.81 -20.40
CA SER A 209 -0.61 -13.02 -20.71
C SER A 209 -1.52 -12.51 -19.57
N GLY A 210 -2.84 -12.60 -19.74
CA GLY A 210 -3.80 -12.37 -18.67
C GLY A 210 -3.80 -10.94 -18.10
N LYS A 211 -4.03 -10.85 -16.77
CA LYS A 211 -4.12 -9.56 -16.06
C LYS A 211 -2.79 -8.82 -16.02
N ALA A 212 -1.68 -9.56 -16.02
CA ALA A 212 -0.32 -9.04 -16.07
C ALA A 212 -0.05 -8.20 -17.33
N ALA A 213 -0.55 -8.65 -18.48
CA ALA A 213 -0.42 -7.92 -19.75
C ALA A 213 -1.08 -6.53 -19.72
N ILE A 214 -2.18 -6.38 -18.98
CA ILE A 214 -2.88 -5.09 -18.85
C ILE A 214 -1.96 -4.05 -18.19
N TYR A 215 -1.18 -4.44 -17.18
CA TYR A 215 -0.25 -3.54 -16.50
C TYR A 215 0.96 -3.17 -17.37
N GLY A 216 1.45 -4.10 -18.18
CA GLY A 216 2.48 -3.82 -19.19
C GLY A 216 1.98 -2.84 -20.26
N MET A 217 0.79 -3.07 -20.82
CA MET A 217 0.18 -2.19 -21.82
C MET A 217 -0.18 -0.82 -21.25
N ALA A 218 -0.70 -0.75 -20.03
CA ALA A 218 -1.05 0.50 -19.39
C ALA A 218 0.15 1.44 -19.21
N GLN A 219 1.37 0.91 -19.18
CA GLN A 219 2.60 1.71 -19.14
C GLN A 219 3.07 2.17 -20.52
N SER A 220 2.85 1.38 -21.57
CA SER A 220 3.32 1.71 -22.92
C SER A 220 2.44 2.74 -23.63
N ILE A 221 1.17 2.89 -23.22
CA ILE A 221 0.23 3.87 -23.78
C ILE A 221 0.63 5.30 -23.35
N PRO A 222 1.04 6.18 -24.30
CA PRO A 222 1.45 7.55 -23.97
C PRO A 222 0.26 8.42 -23.55
N ASP A 223 -0.91 8.21 -24.18
CA ASP A 223 -2.13 8.95 -23.88
C ASP A 223 -2.77 8.42 -22.59
N ARG A 224 -2.59 9.17 -21.52
CA ARG A 224 -3.10 8.80 -20.19
C ARG A 224 -4.62 8.91 -20.08
N SER A 225 -5.30 9.61 -21.00
CA SER A 225 -6.77 9.72 -20.98
C SER A 225 -7.44 8.36 -21.20
N VAL A 226 -6.86 7.51 -22.07
CA VAL A 226 -7.34 6.15 -22.31
C VAL A 226 -7.29 5.29 -21.03
N ILE A 227 -6.23 5.45 -20.24
CA ILE A 227 -6.08 4.74 -18.96
C ILE A 227 -7.07 5.26 -17.90
N GLU A 228 -7.37 6.56 -17.92
CA GLU A 228 -8.38 7.17 -17.07
C GLU A 228 -9.78 6.65 -17.40
N GLU A 229 -10.16 6.61 -18.68
CA GLU A 229 -11.44 6.06 -19.14
C GLU A 229 -11.60 4.58 -18.76
N LEU A 230 -10.54 3.77 -18.95
CA LEU A 230 -10.54 2.36 -18.54
C LEU A 230 -10.71 2.21 -17.02
N ALA A 231 -10.08 3.07 -16.23
CA ALA A 231 -10.22 3.06 -14.78
C ALA A 231 -11.64 3.46 -14.34
N CYS A 232 -12.27 4.44 -15.00
CA CYS A 232 -13.68 4.79 -14.80
C CYS A 232 -14.60 3.61 -15.13
N ALA A 233 -14.43 2.99 -16.30
CA ALA A 233 -15.22 1.83 -16.71
C ALA A 233 -15.07 0.64 -15.74
N TYR A 234 -13.88 0.43 -15.19
CA TYR A 234 -13.67 -0.57 -14.13
C TYR A 234 -14.49 -0.27 -12.87
N ILE A 235 -14.51 0.99 -12.42
CA ILE A 235 -15.32 1.40 -11.27
C ILE A 235 -16.81 1.22 -11.57
N ASP A 236 -17.28 1.60 -12.76
CA ASP A 236 -18.67 1.39 -13.18
C ASP A 236 -19.05 -0.08 -13.17
N ALA A 237 -18.14 -0.96 -13.62
CA ALA A 237 -18.34 -2.41 -13.57
C ALA A 237 -18.49 -2.94 -12.14
N CYS A 238 -17.78 -2.38 -11.16
CA CYS A 238 -17.93 -2.74 -9.74
C CYS A 238 -19.31 -2.39 -9.16
N TYR A 239 -20.05 -1.45 -9.77
CA TYR A 239 -21.42 -1.09 -9.38
C TYR A 239 -22.49 -1.72 -10.29
N SER A 240 -22.08 -2.55 -11.26
CA SER A 240 -23.03 -3.19 -12.17
C SER A 240 -23.97 -4.13 -11.40
N THR A 241 -25.27 -3.87 -11.52
CA THR A 241 -26.34 -4.74 -11.03
C THR A 241 -26.95 -5.60 -12.13
N ARG A 242 -26.39 -5.55 -13.35
CA ARG A 242 -26.88 -6.36 -14.47
C ARG A 242 -26.65 -7.83 -14.15
N TYR A 243 -27.73 -8.57 -14.00
CA TYR A 243 -27.71 -10.02 -13.88
C TYR A 243 -27.27 -10.61 -15.21
N LEU A 244 -26.09 -11.23 -15.26
CA LEU A 244 -25.72 -12.10 -16.38
C LEU A 244 -26.32 -13.48 -16.09
N PRO A 245 -27.35 -13.93 -16.84
CA PRO A 245 -27.85 -15.28 -16.68
C PRO A 245 -26.70 -16.26 -16.94
N SER A 246 -26.52 -17.21 -16.03
CA SER A 246 -25.56 -18.31 -16.18
C SER A 246 -25.97 -19.15 -17.39
N SER A 247 -25.19 -19.04 -18.48
CA SER A 247 -25.22 -19.95 -19.63
C SER A 247 -24.60 -21.30 -19.28
#